data_AF-A0A4R2N704-F1
#
_entry.id   AF-A0A4R2N704-F1
#
_cell.length_a   1.000
_cell.length_b   1.000
_cell.length_c   1.000
_cell.angle_alpha   90.00
_cell.angle_beta   90.00
_cell.angle_gamma   90.00
#
_symmetry.space_group_name_H-M   'P 1'
#
loop_
_entity.id
_entity.type
_entity.pdbx_description
1 polymer ?
#
loop_
_entity_poly.entity_id
_entity_poly.type
_entity_poly.pdbx_seq_one_letter_code
_entity_poly.pdbx_strand_id
1 'polypeptide(L)'
;MNYQFRNDAQVALQRAKAEMASGEDHRLRYAALELRIALEALTYDRAQLYAEEIPPSEFHTWQPGKLLKILIEIEPLVNQNSVIRYKKEATSTSQEGDWKTLGHDTVIPMKTVHKHHNALGSMLHMATMKQLLDMKALDAAQTRTKCKAVVADLEAALASNVRANLGNFGIFECLKCGANVRKRLSADRSPIEAVCYGKQSEVGCGAKYTLAVVGDRDFEATPHRSLFSCLTQGCDHEFSVWRSEVQEDASWVCPKCATEIRVRYVVSAVSKPAEVKALE
;
A
#
# COMPACT_ATOMS: atom_id res chain seq x y z
N MET A 1 8.89 -4.61 -13.32
CA MET A 1 9.74 -3.54 -13.90
C MET A 1 10.54 -2.94 -12.75
N ASN A 2 11.88 -3.02 -12.78
CA ASN A 2 12.73 -2.55 -11.68
C ASN A 2 13.28 -1.16 -12.03
N TYR A 3 12.55 -0.12 -11.63
CA TYR A 3 12.96 1.28 -11.86
C TYR A 3 14.02 1.70 -10.84
N GLN A 4 15.01 2.49 -11.27
CA GLN A 4 16.12 2.90 -10.41
C GLN A 4 15.81 4.19 -9.64
N PHE A 5 14.67 4.27 -8.96
CA PHE A 5 14.24 5.51 -8.29
C PHE A 5 15.25 6.03 -7.26
N ARG A 6 15.99 5.15 -6.57
CA ARG A 6 17.05 5.59 -5.65
C ARG A 6 18.17 6.36 -6.35
N ASN A 7 18.55 5.93 -7.56
CA ASN A 7 19.55 6.63 -8.36
C ASN A 7 18.98 7.99 -8.82
N ASP A 8 17.73 8.02 -9.27
CA ASP A 8 17.07 9.27 -9.67
C ASP A 8 16.99 10.26 -8.49
N ALA A 9 16.71 9.77 -7.28
CA ALA A 9 16.72 10.58 -6.06
C ALA A 9 18.10 11.14 -5.75
N GLN A 10 19.17 10.35 -5.92
CA GLN A 10 20.54 10.82 -5.75
C GLN A 10 20.92 11.89 -6.78
N VAL A 11 20.60 11.67 -8.05
CA VAL A 11 20.88 12.63 -9.13
C VAL A 11 20.16 13.95 -8.89
N ALA A 12 18.86 13.90 -8.56
CA ALA A 12 18.08 15.09 -8.26
C ALA A 12 18.61 15.83 -7.02
N LEU A 13 19.00 15.10 -5.96
CA LEU A 13 19.62 15.70 -4.78
C LEU A 13 20.92 16.43 -5.12
N GLN A 14 21.78 15.86 -5.99
CA GLN A 14 23.02 16.54 -6.40
C GLN A 14 22.73 17.81 -7.20
N ARG A 15 21.75 17.79 -8.10
CA ARG A 15 21.30 18.99 -8.82
C ARG A 15 20.80 20.06 -7.87
N ALA A 16 19.93 19.70 -6.92
CA ALA A 16 19.45 20.63 -5.90
C ALA A 16 20.59 21.29 -5.11
N LYS A 17 21.60 20.50 -4.71
CA LYS A 17 22.78 21.02 -4.00
C LYS A 17 23.58 21.98 -4.86
N ALA A 18 23.75 21.69 -6.17
CA ALA A 18 24.41 22.59 -7.11
C ALA A 18 23.63 23.92 -7.27
N GLU A 19 22.30 23.86 -7.39
CA GLU A 19 21.44 25.05 -7.46
C GLU A 19 21.57 25.92 -6.21
N MET A 20 21.61 25.30 -5.03
CA MET A 20 21.81 26.01 -3.76
C MET A 20 23.22 26.61 -3.63
N ALA A 21 24.23 25.95 -4.19
CA ALA A 21 25.63 26.38 -4.11
C ALA A 21 25.96 27.59 -5.00
N SER A 22 25.14 27.89 -6.01
CA SER A 22 25.30 29.08 -6.86
C SER A 22 25.29 30.41 -6.08
N GLY A 23 24.68 30.43 -4.89
CA GLY A 23 24.51 31.63 -4.07
C GLY A 23 23.40 32.57 -4.56
N GLU A 24 22.80 32.30 -5.72
CA GLU A 24 21.78 33.13 -6.32
C GLU A 24 20.38 32.76 -5.78
N ASP A 25 19.68 33.70 -5.16
CA ASP A 25 18.42 33.41 -4.47
C ASP A 25 17.29 32.99 -5.41
N HIS A 26 17.28 33.50 -6.65
CA HIS A 26 16.29 33.08 -7.66
C HIS A 26 16.44 31.60 -8.07
N ARG A 27 17.65 31.02 -7.90
CA ARG A 27 17.91 29.61 -8.21
C ARG A 27 17.33 28.67 -7.17
N LEU A 28 16.95 29.15 -5.98
CA LEU A 28 16.32 28.35 -4.93
C LEU A 28 15.02 27.67 -5.39
N ARG A 29 14.32 28.22 -6.39
CA ARG A 29 13.14 27.58 -6.99
C ARG A 29 13.50 26.30 -7.74
N TYR A 30 14.63 26.27 -8.44
CA TYR A 30 15.13 25.06 -9.11
C TYR A 30 15.64 24.04 -8.10
N ALA A 31 16.31 24.49 -7.03
CA ALA A 31 16.64 23.62 -5.91
C ALA A 31 15.39 22.96 -5.32
N ALA A 32 14.33 23.73 -5.07
CA ALA A 32 13.09 23.21 -4.52
C ALA A 32 12.41 22.19 -5.45
N LEU A 33 12.48 22.40 -6.77
CA LEU A 33 11.96 21.47 -7.77
C LEU A 33 12.71 20.14 -7.71
N GLU A 34 14.04 20.16 -7.75
CA GLU A 34 14.88 18.97 -7.70
C GLU A 34 14.76 18.23 -6.36
N LEU A 35 14.65 18.94 -5.23
CA LEU A 35 14.38 18.32 -3.92
C LEU A 35 13.02 17.63 -3.87
N ARG A 36 12.03 18.18 -4.55
CA ARG A 36 10.73 17.53 -4.67
C ARG A 36 10.89 16.23 -5.43
N ILE A 37 11.47 16.25 -6.62
CA ILE A 37 11.75 15.06 -7.44
C ILE A 37 12.48 13.99 -6.62
N ALA A 38 13.52 14.37 -5.86
CA ALA A 38 14.26 13.45 -5.00
C ALA A 38 13.38 12.79 -3.92
N LEU A 39 12.50 13.57 -3.28
CA LEU A 39 11.55 13.08 -2.29
C LEU A 39 10.50 12.14 -2.90
N GLU A 40 10.00 12.45 -4.10
CA GLU A 40 9.03 11.61 -4.83
C GLU A 40 9.68 10.27 -5.21
N ALA A 41 10.87 10.33 -5.84
CA ALA A 41 11.62 9.16 -6.22
C ALA A 41 11.93 8.25 -5.02
N LEU A 42 12.35 8.81 -3.86
CA LEU A 42 12.58 8.02 -2.66
C LEU A 42 11.29 7.37 -2.10
N THR A 43 10.15 8.03 -2.24
CA THR A 43 8.85 7.45 -1.84
C THR A 43 8.48 6.28 -2.75
N TYR A 44 8.69 6.41 -4.05
CA TYR A 44 8.48 5.32 -5.01
C TYR A 44 9.46 4.17 -4.83
N ASP A 45 10.73 4.47 -4.54
CA ASP A 45 11.75 3.50 -4.19
C ASP A 45 11.31 2.60 -3.04
N ARG A 46 10.69 3.20 -2.01
CA ARG A 46 10.09 2.44 -0.91
C ARG A 46 8.88 1.63 -1.38
N ALA A 47 7.96 2.23 -2.14
CA ALA A 47 6.75 1.57 -2.60
C ALA A 47 7.03 0.34 -3.49
N GLN A 48 8.11 0.36 -4.27
CA GLN A 48 8.55 -0.81 -5.05
C GLN A 48 8.78 -2.05 -4.19
N LEU A 49 9.26 -1.90 -2.95
CA LEU A 49 9.47 -3.03 -2.03
C LEU A 49 8.15 -3.74 -1.66
N TYR A 50 7.02 -3.06 -1.81
CA TYR A 50 5.68 -3.53 -1.48
C TYR A 50 4.81 -3.71 -2.74
N ALA A 51 5.39 -3.74 -3.94
CA ALA A 51 4.63 -3.77 -5.19
C ALA A 51 3.67 -4.96 -5.32
N GLU A 52 3.98 -6.10 -4.69
CA GLU A 52 3.12 -7.29 -4.69
C GLU A 52 1.98 -7.20 -3.65
N GLU A 53 2.01 -6.22 -2.74
CA GLU A 53 1.04 -6.02 -1.67
C GLU A 53 0.14 -4.79 -1.92
N ILE A 54 0.53 -3.90 -2.82
CA ILE A 54 -0.19 -2.68 -3.19
C ILE A 54 -1.10 -2.98 -4.39
N PRO A 55 -2.39 -2.59 -4.36
CA PRO A 55 -3.27 -2.68 -5.52
C PRO A 55 -2.66 -1.93 -6.72
N PRO A 56 -2.60 -2.51 -7.94
CA PRO A 56 -1.98 -1.86 -9.10
C PRO A 56 -2.56 -0.46 -9.41
N SER A 57 -3.85 -0.24 -9.18
CA SER A 57 -4.52 1.06 -9.34
C SER A 57 -3.90 2.18 -8.51
N GLU A 58 -3.30 1.85 -7.36
CA GLU A 58 -2.66 2.82 -6.47
C GLU A 58 -1.31 3.31 -6.99
N PHE A 59 -0.66 2.57 -7.90
CA PHE A 59 0.54 3.04 -8.59
C PHE A 59 0.24 4.01 -9.73
N HIS A 60 -0.98 4.02 -10.26
CA HIS A 60 -1.33 4.84 -11.43
C HIS A 60 -1.58 6.31 -11.11
N THR A 61 -1.78 6.67 -9.84
CA THR A 61 -2.06 8.07 -9.46
C THR A 61 -1.05 8.54 -8.41
N TRP A 62 -0.23 9.53 -8.77
CA TRP A 62 0.74 10.11 -7.83
C TRP A 62 0.04 10.95 -6.76
N GLN A 63 0.05 10.45 -5.53
CA GLN A 63 -0.29 11.21 -4.31
C GLN A 63 0.59 10.71 -3.16
N PRO A 64 1.70 11.40 -2.81
CA PRO A 64 2.69 10.89 -1.86
C PRO A 64 2.07 10.53 -0.51
N GLY A 65 1.11 11.33 -0.05
CA GLY A 65 0.38 11.05 1.19
C GLY A 65 -0.49 9.82 1.15
N LYS A 66 -1.17 9.58 0.02
CA LYS A 66 -1.99 8.38 -0.17
C LYS A 66 -1.10 7.13 -0.20
N LEU A 67 -0.01 7.18 -0.96
CA LEU A 67 0.93 6.07 -1.09
C LEU A 67 1.59 5.71 0.25
N LEU A 68 2.06 6.71 1.01
CA LEU A 68 2.64 6.47 2.33
C LEU A 68 1.62 5.92 3.33
N LYS A 69 0.37 6.37 3.26
CA LYS A 69 -0.71 5.83 4.10
C LYS A 69 -0.96 4.35 3.80
N ILE A 70 -1.04 3.99 2.52
CA ILE A 70 -1.19 2.60 2.09
C ILE A 70 -0.01 1.75 2.60
N LEU A 71 1.22 2.25 2.49
CA LEU A 71 2.39 1.55 3.02
C LEU A 71 2.28 1.30 4.53
N ILE A 72 1.82 2.29 5.31
CA ILE A 72 1.64 2.15 6.76
C ILE A 72 0.50 1.18 7.10
N GLU A 73 -0.57 1.15 6.29
CA GLU A 73 -1.65 0.18 6.44
C GLU A 73 -1.18 -1.26 6.15
N ILE A 74 -0.24 -1.44 5.22
CA ILE A 74 0.37 -2.74 4.92
C ILE A 74 1.36 -3.16 6.03
N GLU A 75 2.24 -2.25 6.45
CA GLU A 75 3.27 -2.50 7.45
C GLU A 75 3.40 -1.29 8.38
N PRO A 76 2.85 -1.36 9.62
CA PRO A 76 2.83 -0.23 10.55
C PRO A 76 4.20 0.36 10.88
N LEU A 77 5.26 -0.45 10.78
CA LEU A 77 6.64 -0.04 11.07
C LEU A 77 7.40 0.47 9.84
N VAL A 78 6.81 0.50 8.65
CA VAL A 78 7.46 0.95 7.39
C VAL A 78 8.03 2.37 7.47
N ASN A 79 7.48 3.17 8.39
CA ASN A 79 7.80 4.57 8.57
C ASN A 79 8.82 4.82 9.70
N GLN A 80 9.52 3.76 10.14
CA GLN A 80 10.49 3.80 11.22
C GLN A 80 11.86 3.34 10.74
N ASN A 81 12.91 3.87 11.36
CA ASN A 81 14.27 3.40 11.12
C ASN A 81 14.42 1.96 11.60
N SER A 82 15.20 1.16 10.87
CA SER A 82 15.46 -0.22 11.25
C SER A 82 16.93 -0.60 11.08
N VAL A 83 17.35 -1.65 11.78
CA VAL A 83 18.70 -2.20 11.72
C VAL A 83 18.59 -3.71 11.56
N ILE A 84 19.26 -4.25 10.54
CA ILE A 84 19.33 -5.70 10.37
C ILE A 84 20.59 -6.19 11.07
N ARG A 85 20.42 -7.15 11.97
CA ARG A 85 21.52 -7.81 12.70
C ARG A 85 21.41 -9.32 12.51
N TYR A 86 22.56 -9.99 12.50
CA TYR A 86 22.65 -11.45 12.39
C TYR A 86 23.68 -12.00 13.37
N LYS A 87 23.51 -13.26 13.75
CA LYS A 87 24.47 -14.03 14.54
C LYS A 87 24.50 -15.48 14.07
N LYS A 88 25.58 -16.18 14.36
CA LYS A 88 25.62 -17.64 14.16
C LYS A 88 24.69 -18.27 15.20
N GLU A 89 23.84 -19.17 14.74
CA GLU A 89 22.93 -19.91 15.63
C GLU A 89 23.75 -20.73 16.62
N ALA A 90 23.55 -20.48 17.91
CA ALA A 90 24.13 -21.29 18.97
C ALA A 90 23.22 -22.49 19.24
N THR A 91 23.77 -23.56 19.83
CA THR A 91 23.00 -24.73 20.24
C THR A 91 21.95 -24.40 21.32
N SER A 92 22.05 -23.24 21.97
CA SER A 92 21.07 -22.71 22.92
C SER A 92 20.21 -21.62 22.28
N THR A 93 18.94 -21.55 22.69
CA THR A 93 17.95 -20.56 22.24
C THR A 93 18.16 -19.16 22.86
N SER A 94 19.30 -18.89 23.53
CA SER A 94 19.50 -17.59 24.17
C SER A 94 19.63 -16.47 23.14
N GLN A 95 18.94 -15.36 23.36
CA GLN A 95 19.04 -14.17 22.50
C GLN A 95 20.34 -13.38 22.73
N GLU A 96 21.02 -13.64 23.84
CA GLU A 96 22.32 -13.07 24.18
C GLU A 96 23.42 -13.50 23.20
N GLY A 97 24.45 -12.64 23.05
CA GLY A 97 25.63 -12.92 22.23
C GLY A 97 26.02 -11.81 21.25
N ASP A 98 27.11 -12.07 20.51
CA ASP A 98 27.76 -11.12 19.61
C ASP A 98 27.00 -10.96 18.29
N TRP A 99 26.01 -10.08 18.28
CA TRP A 99 25.28 -9.68 17.07
C TRP A 99 26.16 -8.85 16.13
N LYS A 100 26.22 -9.23 14.86
CA LYS A 100 26.84 -8.45 13.79
C LYS A 100 25.79 -7.62 13.07
N THR A 101 26.08 -6.34 12.86
CA THR A 101 25.20 -5.46 12.08
C THR A 101 25.42 -5.70 10.59
N LEU A 102 24.34 -6.01 9.86
CA LEU A 102 24.33 -6.08 8.40
C LEU A 102 24.17 -4.68 7.79
N GLY A 103 23.29 -3.87 8.36
CA GLY A 103 23.09 -2.51 7.90
C GLY A 103 21.93 -1.78 8.57
N HIS A 104 21.74 -0.54 8.15
CA HIS A 104 20.74 0.39 8.64
C HIS A 104 19.82 0.84 7.50
N ASP A 105 18.53 0.90 7.78
CA ASP A 105 17.53 1.57 6.95
C ASP A 105 17.03 2.81 7.69
N THR A 106 17.37 3.98 7.16
CA THR A 106 16.90 5.29 7.62
C THR A 106 15.75 5.74 6.74
N VAL A 107 14.64 6.08 7.37
CA VAL A 107 13.38 6.43 6.72
C VAL A 107 13.01 7.86 7.05
N ILE A 108 12.59 8.63 6.06
CA ILE A 108 11.98 9.94 6.29
C ILE A 108 10.53 9.70 6.75
N PRO A 109 10.15 10.10 7.98
CA PRO A 109 8.81 9.82 8.47
C PRO A 109 7.72 10.49 7.61
N MET A 110 6.55 9.88 7.45
CA MET A 110 5.42 10.41 6.64
C MET A 110 5.07 11.86 7.00
N LYS A 111 5.07 12.20 8.30
CA LYS A 111 4.83 13.58 8.74
C LYS A 111 5.88 14.55 8.17
N THR A 112 7.14 14.12 8.14
CA THR A 112 8.26 14.87 7.59
C THR A 112 8.18 14.95 6.07
N VAL A 113 7.84 13.85 5.38
CA VAL A 113 7.60 13.86 3.91
C VAL A 113 6.50 14.85 3.55
N HIS A 114 5.35 14.83 4.24
CA HIS A 114 4.27 15.78 4.01
C HIS A 114 4.70 17.23 4.25
N LYS A 115 5.41 17.48 5.37
CA LYS A 115 5.92 18.80 5.70
C LYS A 115 6.85 19.31 4.60
N HIS A 116 7.78 18.47 4.15
CA HIS A 116 8.75 18.82 3.10
C HIS A 116 8.07 19.04 1.76
N HIS A 117 7.20 18.12 1.33
CA HIS A 117 6.46 18.24 0.08
C HIS A 117 5.65 19.55 0.02
N ASN A 118 4.93 19.89 1.09
CA ASN A 118 4.16 21.13 1.16
C ASN A 118 5.07 22.38 1.20
N ALA A 119 6.17 22.33 1.96
CA ALA A 119 7.13 23.42 2.02
C ALA A 119 7.76 23.70 0.65
N LEU A 120 8.21 22.66 -0.04
CA LEU A 120 8.79 22.76 -1.39
C LEU A 120 7.74 23.24 -2.40
N GLY A 121 6.53 22.66 -2.38
CA GLY A 121 5.43 23.07 -3.25
C GLY A 121 5.11 24.56 -3.14
N SER A 122 5.08 25.10 -1.91
CA SER A 122 4.85 26.52 -1.69
C SER A 122 5.87 27.44 -2.36
N MET A 123 7.11 26.97 -2.57
CA MET A 123 8.18 27.72 -3.24
C MET A 123 8.07 27.68 -4.77
N LEU A 124 7.31 26.73 -5.31
CA LEU A 124 7.13 26.55 -6.75
C LEU A 124 5.93 27.33 -7.29
N HIS A 125 5.04 27.80 -6.43
CA HIS A 125 3.88 28.61 -6.80
C HIS A 125 4.23 30.10 -6.92
N MET A 126 3.46 30.82 -7.73
CA MET A 126 3.48 32.27 -7.71
C MET A 126 2.98 32.78 -6.35
N ALA A 127 3.51 33.93 -5.92
CA ALA A 127 3.02 34.60 -4.73
C ALA A 127 1.52 34.87 -4.85
N THR A 128 0.79 34.66 -3.76
CA THR A 128 -0.64 34.96 -3.68
C THR A 128 -0.89 36.46 -3.75
N MET A 129 -2.09 36.87 -4.17
CA MET A 129 -2.49 38.29 -4.19
C MET A 129 -2.28 38.98 -2.84
N LYS A 130 -2.56 38.28 -1.73
CA LYS A 130 -2.31 38.79 -0.38
C LYS A 130 -0.82 39.08 -0.14
N GLN A 131 0.07 38.16 -0.51
CA GLN A 131 1.51 38.35 -0.33
C GLN A 131 2.08 39.50 -1.19
N LEU A 132 1.53 39.68 -2.39
CA LEU A 132 1.90 40.78 -3.27
C LEU A 132 1.43 42.13 -2.71
N LEU A 133 0.19 42.20 -2.19
CA LEU A 133 -0.36 43.39 -1.54
C LEU A 133 0.38 43.74 -0.24
N ASP A 134 0.78 42.72 0.52
CA ASP A 134 1.58 42.87 1.74
C ASP A 134 3.06 43.21 1.45
N MET A 135 3.46 43.37 0.17
CA MET A 135 4.84 43.55 -0.30
C MET A 135 5.85 42.57 0.32
N LYS A 136 5.38 41.36 0.66
CA LYS A 136 6.18 40.39 1.38
C LYS A 136 7.02 39.61 0.36
N ALA A 137 8.25 40.06 0.15
CA ALA A 137 9.22 39.36 -0.67
C ALA A 137 9.44 37.92 -0.15
N LEU A 138 9.80 37.02 -1.07
CA LEU A 138 10.20 35.67 -0.70
C LEU A 138 11.44 35.76 0.20
N ASP A 139 11.34 35.28 1.43
CA ASP A 139 12.47 35.20 2.34
C ASP A 139 13.43 34.09 1.85
N ALA A 140 14.46 34.50 1.13
CA ALA A 140 15.45 33.60 0.57
C ALA A 140 16.24 32.85 1.65
N ALA A 141 16.51 33.50 2.80
CA ALA A 141 17.20 32.86 3.91
C ALA A 141 16.35 31.74 4.53
N GLN A 142 15.06 31.98 4.74
CA GLN A 142 14.12 30.96 5.19
C GLN A 142 13.97 29.84 4.15
N THR A 143 13.88 30.18 2.87
CA THR A 143 13.76 29.22 1.77
C THR A 143 14.97 28.30 1.72
N ARG A 144 16.18 28.86 1.80
CA ARG A 144 17.44 28.13 1.86
C ARG A 144 17.52 27.23 3.10
N THR A 145 17.05 27.72 4.25
CA THR A 145 16.99 26.92 5.49
C THR A 145 16.08 25.71 5.34
N LYS A 146 14.89 25.90 4.74
CA LYS A 146 13.96 24.80 4.44
C LYS A 146 14.58 23.79 3.48
N CYS A 147 15.23 24.25 2.40
CA CYS A 147 15.92 23.37 1.45
C CYS A 147 17.03 22.55 2.13
N LYS A 148 17.84 23.18 3.00
CA LYS A 148 18.88 22.48 3.78
C LYS A 148 18.32 21.38 4.68
N ALA A 149 17.17 21.62 5.31
CA ALA A 149 16.51 20.61 6.13
C ALA A 149 16.06 19.40 5.29
N VAL A 150 15.51 19.63 4.09
CA VAL A 150 15.14 18.55 3.17
C VAL A 150 16.38 17.79 2.70
N VAL A 151 17.46 18.49 2.34
CA VAL A 151 18.74 17.87 1.94
C VAL A 151 19.23 16.92 3.03
N ALA A 152 19.26 17.36 4.29
CA ALA A 152 19.76 16.53 5.40
C ALA A 152 18.95 15.24 5.56
N ASP A 153 17.62 15.31 5.48
CA ASP A 153 16.76 14.12 5.60
C ASP A 153 16.90 13.18 4.39
N LEU A 154 17.03 13.73 3.17
CA LEU A 154 17.28 12.95 1.96
C LEU A 154 18.66 12.27 2.00
N GLU A 155 19.71 12.97 2.43
CA GLU A 155 21.05 12.41 2.58
C GLU A 155 21.05 11.26 3.59
N ALA A 156 20.42 11.45 4.75
CA ALA A 156 20.31 10.42 5.77
C ALA A 156 19.60 9.17 5.23
N ALA A 157 18.49 9.33 4.52
CA ALA A 157 17.75 8.20 3.96
C ALA A 157 18.47 7.53 2.77
N LEU A 158 19.18 8.30 1.95
CA LEU A 158 19.98 7.79 0.82
C LEU A 158 21.28 7.09 1.27
N ALA A 159 21.78 7.40 2.46
CA ALA A 159 22.92 6.71 3.08
C ALA A 159 22.59 5.30 3.58
N SER A 160 21.31 4.93 3.69
CA SER A 160 20.88 3.58 4.05
C SER A 160 21.48 2.52 3.11
N ASN A 161 22.14 1.52 3.69
CA ASN A 161 22.85 0.46 2.96
C ASN A 161 22.04 -0.84 2.87
N VAL A 162 20.94 -0.94 3.62
CA VAL A 162 19.97 -2.03 3.51
C VAL A 162 18.57 -1.45 3.37
N ARG A 163 17.74 -2.11 2.57
CA ARG A 163 16.32 -1.83 2.41
C ARG A 163 15.65 -3.17 2.21
N ALA A 164 14.74 -3.54 3.11
CA ALA A 164 14.14 -4.86 3.08
C ALA A 164 12.65 -4.79 3.40
N ASN A 165 11.88 -5.59 2.67
CA ASN A 165 10.52 -5.91 3.04
C ASN A 165 10.51 -7.31 3.66
N LEU A 166 10.69 -7.37 4.97
CA LEU A 166 10.65 -8.63 5.74
C LEU A 166 9.25 -8.82 6.35
N GLY A 167 8.80 -10.05 6.40
CA GLY A 167 7.50 -10.40 6.93
C GLY A 167 7.19 -11.88 6.74
N ASN A 168 6.13 -12.34 7.38
CA ASN A 168 5.54 -13.64 7.09
C ASN A 168 4.53 -13.46 5.96
N PHE A 169 4.62 -14.28 4.92
CA PHE A 169 3.77 -14.15 3.74
C PHE A 169 3.08 -15.46 3.44
N GLY A 170 1.78 -15.39 3.17
CA GLY A 170 1.05 -16.47 2.54
C GLY A 170 1.12 -16.32 1.02
N ILE A 171 1.43 -17.42 0.33
CA ILE A 171 1.43 -17.48 -1.14
C ILE A 171 0.54 -18.65 -1.54
N PHE A 172 -0.49 -18.38 -2.34
CA PHE A 172 -1.43 -19.40 -2.82
C PHE A 172 -1.92 -19.08 -4.23
N GLU A 173 -2.43 -20.09 -4.92
CA GLU A 173 -3.00 -19.93 -6.25
C GLU A 173 -4.46 -19.48 -6.17
N CYS A 174 -4.83 -18.44 -6.93
CA CYS A 174 -6.20 -17.94 -6.99
C CYS A 174 -7.11 -18.94 -7.72
N LEU A 175 -8.11 -19.47 -7.01
CA LEU A 175 -9.12 -20.39 -7.55
C LEU A 175 -10.02 -19.83 -8.67
N LYS A 176 -9.91 -18.53 -9.00
CA LYS A 176 -10.67 -17.91 -10.11
C LYS A 176 -9.87 -17.84 -11.41
N CYS A 177 -8.59 -17.48 -11.33
CA CYS A 177 -7.76 -17.16 -12.50
C CYS A 177 -6.39 -17.85 -12.53
N GLY A 178 -6.03 -18.64 -11.51
CA GLY A 178 -4.74 -19.33 -11.41
C GLY A 178 -3.54 -18.42 -11.13
N ALA A 179 -3.75 -17.13 -10.84
CA ALA A 179 -2.66 -16.22 -10.48
C ALA A 179 -2.19 -16.47 -9.04
N ASN A 180 -0.88 -16.34 -8.79
CA ASN A 180 -0.34 -16.37 -7.43
C ASN A 180 -0.75 -15.12 -6.66
N VAL A 181 -1.39 -15.31 -5.52
CA VAL A 181 -1.72 -14.27 -4.56
C VAL A 181 -0.71 -14.34 -3.43
N ARG A 182 0.04 -13.25 -3.25
CA ARG A 182 0.94 -13.07 -2.12
C ARG A 182 0.35 -12.03 -1.17
N LYS A 183 0.30 -12.35 0.13
CA LYS A 183 -0.19 -11.43 1.15
C LYS A 183 0.61 -11.57 2.44
N ARG A 184 0.98 -10.45 3.06
CA ARG A 184 1.56 -10.43 4.41
C ARG A 184 0.55 -10.95 5.42
N LEU A 185 0.94 -11.95 6.19
CA LEU A 185 0.18 -12.46 7.33
C LEU A 185 0.31 -11.49 8.50
N SER A 186 -0.77 -11.34 9.26
CA SER A 186 -0.80 -10.48 10.44
C SER A 186 0.12 -11.01 11.55
N ALA A 187 0.85 -10.11 12.20
CA ALA A 187 1.75 -10.48 13.30
C ALA A 187 0.99 -11.02 14.52
N ASP A 188 -0.23 -10.54 14.74
CA ASP A 188 -1.15 -10.98 15.80
C ASP A 188 -1.97 -12.22 15.42
N ARG A 189 -1.71 -12.81 14.24
CA ARG A 189 -2.41 -13.97 13.68
C ARG A 189 -3.92 -13.75 13.44
N SER A 190 -4.39 -12.50 13.48
CA SER A 190 -5.78 -12.15 13.13
C SER A 190 -6.09 -12.48 11.66
N PRO A 191 -7.31 -12.91 11.32
CA PRO A 191 -7.68 -13.14 9.93
C PRO A 191 -7.61 -11.86 9.10
N ILE A 192 -7.09 -11.95 7.88
CA ILE A 192 -6.92 -10.80 6.97
C ILE A 192 -7.58 -11.05 5.62
N GLU A 193 -8.05 -9.98 4.97
CA GLU A 193 -8.55 -10.06 3.58
C GLU A 193 -7.38 -10.01 2.58
N ALA A 194 -7.38 -10.94 1.64
CA ALA A 194 -6.50 -10.94 0.47
C ALA A 194 -7.35 -10.77 -0.80
N VAL A 195 -6.82 -9.99 -1.75
CA VAL A 195 -7.47 -9.74 -3.05
C VAL A 195 -6.53 -10.18 -4.16
N CYS A 196 -7.05 -10.91 -5.13
CA CYS A 196 -6.29 -11.30 -6.30
C CYS A 196 -6.15 -10.13 -7.28
N TYR A 197 -4.94 -9.60 -7.41
CA TYR A 197 -4.59 -8.56 -8.37
C TYR A 197 -4.14 -9.08 -9.75
N GLY A 198 -4.23 -10.39 -9.98
CA GLY A 198 -3.90 -11.01 -11.27
C GLY A 198 -2.42 -11.29 -11.45
N LYS A 199 -2.03 -11.61 -12.69
CA LYS A 199 -0.62 -11.67 -13.10
C LYS A 199 -0.16 -10.25 -13.45
N GLN A 200 1.13 -9.99 -13.34
CA GLN A 200 1.76 -8.66 -13.51
C GLN A 200 1.34 -7.86 -14.77
N SER A 201 0.75 -8.51 -15.79
CA SER A 201 0.30 -7.92 -17.05
C SER A 201 -1.22 -7.99 -17.29
N GLU A 202 -2.00 -8.57 -16.38
CA GLU A 202 -3.44 -8.82 -16.55
C GLU A 202 -4.24 -8.13 -15.46
N VAL A 203 -5.43 -7.63 -15.80
CA VAL A 203 -6.36 -7.09 -14.81
C VAL A 203 -6.75 -8.22 -13.85
N GLY A 204 -6.45 -8.04 -12.56
CA GLY A 204 -6.81 -8.99 -11.53
C GLY A 204 -8.29 -9.34 -11.55
N CYS A 205 -8.59 -10.62 -11.35
CA CYS A 205 -9.96 -11.12 -11.34
C CYS A 205 -10.80 -10.62 -10.14
N GLY A 206 -10.16 -9.92 -9.19
CA GLY A 206 -10.80 -9.32 -8.01
C GLY A 206 -11.31 -10.33 -6.99
N ALA A 207 -10.95 -11.62 -7.11
CA ALA A 207 -11.34 -12.65 -6.16
C ALA A 207 -10.81 -12.33 -4.76
N LYS A 208 -11.70 -12.43 -3.76
CA LYS A 208 -11.40 -12.15 -2.37
C LYS A 208 -11.28 -13.43 -1.54
N TYR A 209 -10.38 -13.41 -0.57
CA TYR A 209 -10.09 -14.51 0.34
C TYR A 209 -9.93 -13.99 1.76
N THR A 210 -10.27 -14.82 2.74
CA THR A 210 -9.81 -14.65 4.13
C THR A 210 -8.62 -15.55 4.34
N LEU A 211 -7.51 -14.99 4.84
CA LEU A 211 -6.35 -15.76 5.28
C LEU A 211 -6.36 -15.86 6.81
N ALA A 212 -6.29 -17.07 7.33
CA ALA A 212 -6.19 -17.35 8.76
C ALA A 212 -4.93 -18.19 9.04
N VAL A 213 -4.15 -17.79 10.06
CA VAL A 213 -2.96 -18.54 10.47
C VAL A 213 -3.40 -19.75 11.30
N VAL A 214 -3.07 -20.97 10.85
CA VAL A 214 -3.49 -22.24 11.48
C VAL A 214 -2.34 -22.99 12.15
N GLY A 215 -1.10 -22.58 11.90
CA GLY A 215 0.11 -23.11 12.52
C GLY A 215 1.23 -22.06 12.57
N ASP A 216 2.45 -22.45 12.93
CA ASP A 216 3.56 -21.49 13.03
C ASP A 216 3.98 -20.91 11.68
N ARG A 217 3.79 -21.66 10.59
CA ARG A 217 4.03 -21.20 9.20
C ARG A 217 2.92 -21.55 8.22
N ASP A 218 1.86 -22.16 8.73
CA ASP A 218 0.74 -22.62 7.92
C ASP A 218 -0.41 -21.63 8.00
N PHE A 219 -1.05 -21.42 6.86
CA PHE A 219 -2.22 -20.57 6.74
C PHE A 219 -3.27 -21.29 5.89
N GLU A 220 -4.53 -20.99 6.17
CA GLU A 220 -5.66 -21.39 5.34
C GLU A 220 -6.15 -20.19 4.55
N ALA A 221 -6.43 -20.40 3.26
CA ALA A 221 -7.00 -19.39 2.37
C ALA A 221 -8.45 -19.75 2.01
N THR A 222 -9.40 -19.13 2.70
CA THR A 222 -10.82 -19.38 2.47
C THR A 222 -11.38 -18.43 1.40
N PRO A 223 -11.83 -18.92 0.23
CA PRO A 223 -12.39 -18.06 -0.81
C PRO A 223 -13.74 -17.46 -0.38
N HIS A 224 -13.98 -16.20 -0.73
CA HIS A 224 -15.27 -15.54 -0.52
C HIS A 224 -16.28 -15.96 -1.58
N ARG A 225 -16.80 -17.18 -1.44
CA ARG A 225 -17.86 -17.73 -2.29
C ARG A 225 -19.17 -17.87 -1.50
N SER A 226 -20.27 -17.83 -2.23
CA SER A 226 -21.59 -18.16 -1.73
C SER A 226 -22.10 -19.39 -2.47
N LEU A 227 -22.66 -20.33 -1.72
CA LEU A 227 -23.32 -21.51 -2.28
C LEU A 227 -24.74 -21.15 -2.69
N PHE A 228 -25.13 -21.53 -3.89
CA PHE A 228 -26.48 -21.36 -4.41
C PHE A 228 -27.01 -22.72 -4.86
N SER A 229 -28.26 -22.99 -4.51
CA SER A 229 -29.02 -24.10 -5.05
C SER A 229 -29.76 -23.64 -6.30
N CYS A 230 -29.87 -24.50 -7.31
CA CYS A 230 -30.70 -24.23 -8.48
C CYS A 230 -32.17 -24.02 -8.07
N LEU A 231 -32.82 -22.99 -8.63
CA LEU A 231 -34.22 -22.67 -8.35
C LEU A 231 -35.21 -23.42 -9.27
N THR A 232 -34.71 -24.17 -10.25
CA THR A 232 -35.53 -24.92 -11.20
C THR A 232 -36.10 -26.16 -10.54
N GLN A 233 -37.41 -26.36 -10.66
CA GLN A 233 -38.09 -27.55 -10.15
C GLN A 233 -37.47 -28.82 -10.75
N GLY A 234 -37.04 -29.75 -9.88
CA GLY A 234 -36.38 -31.00 -10.27
C GLY A 234 -34.86 -30.90 -10.47
N CYS A 235 -34.25 -29.74 -10.25
CA CYS A 235 -32.79 -29.58 -10.22
C CYS A 235 -32.30 -29.31 -8.79
N ASP A 236 -31.56 -30.27 -8.23
CA ASP A 236 -30.92 -30.22 -6.90
C ASP A 236 -29.46 -29.75 -6.95
N HIS A 237 -29.00 -29.25 -8.10
CA HIS A 237 -27.61 -28.89 -8.28
C HIS A 237 -27.24 -27.66 -7.47
N GLU A 238 -26.19 -27.79 -6.67
CA GLU A 238 -25.55 -26.67 -5.97
C GLU A 238 -24.30 -26.22 -6.71
N PHE A 239 -24.11 -24.91 -6.77
CA PHE A 239 -22.93 -24.29 -7.37
C PHE A 239 -22.50 -23.08 -6.55
N SER A 240 -21.20 -22.79 -6.57
CA SER A 240 -20.65 -21.65 -5.85
C SER A 240 -20.39 -20.48 -6.80
N VAL A 241 -20.80 -19.28 -6.42
CA VAL A 241 -20.45 -18.03 -7.12
C VAL A 241 -19.59 -17.14 -6.22
N TRP A 242 -18.80 -16.25 -6.81
CA TRP A 242 -18.02 -15.30 -6.02
C TRP A 242 -18.93 -14.26 -5.40
N ARG A 243 -18.74 -13.94 -4.12
CA ARG A 243 -19.56 -12.91 -3.44
C ARG A 243 -19.51 -11.56 -4.14
N SER A 244 -18.38 -11.22 -4.76
CA SER A 244 -18.21 -9.99 -5.53
C SER A 244 -19.02 -9.95 -6.83
N GLU A 245 -19.45 -11.10 -7.34
CA GLU A 245 -20.29 -11.23 -8.54
C GLU A 245 -21.79 -11.19 -8.21
N VAL A 246 -22.16 -11.31 -6.93
CA VAL A 246 -23.55 -11.18 -6.47
C VAL A 246 -23.92 -9.71 -6.41
N GLN A 247 -24.28 -9.15 -7.55
CA GLN A 247 -24.73 -7.77 -7.72
C GLN A 247 -26.12 -7.74 -8.37
N GLU A 248 -26.78 -6.58 -8.32
CA GLU A 248 -28.04 -6.38 -9.03
C GLU A 248 -27.88 -6.74 -10.51
N ASP A 249 -28.86 -7.47 -11.05
CA ASP A 249 -28.91 -7.93 -12.44
C ASP A 249 -27.84 -8.92 -12.87
N ALA A 250 -26.96 -9.32 -11.96
CA ALA A 250 -26.00 -10.37 -12.22
C ALA A 250 -26.72 -11.70 -12.49
N SER A 251 -26.20 -12.49 -13.42
CA SER A 251 -26.81 -13.74 -13.86
C SER A 251 -25.79 -14.84 -14.10
N TRP A 252 -26.24 -16.07 -13.88
CA TRP A 252 -25.45 -17.29 -14.05
C TRP A 252 -26.34 -18.40 -14.59
N VAL A 253 -25.74 -19.28 -15.37
CA VAL A 253 -26.42 -20.46 -15.90
C VAL A 253 -26.12 -21.65 -14.98
N CYS A 254 -27.16 -22.36 -14.53
CA CYS A 254 -26.99 -23.59 -13.79
C CYS A 254 -26.24 -24.62 -14.66
N PRO A 255 -25.09 -25.16 -14.20
CA PRO A 255 -24.31 -26.13 -14.98
C PRO A 255 -25.05 -27.43 -15.32
N LYS A 256 -26.07 -27.81 -14.52
CA LYS A 256 -26.82 -29.07 -14.69
C LYS A 256 -28.03 -28.92 -15.62
N CYS A 257 -28.88 -27.93 -15.40
CA CYS A 257 -30.15 -27.78 -16.13
C CYS A 257 -30.17 -26.63 -17.15
N ALA A 258 -29.06 -25.91 -17.29
CA ALA A 258 -28.90 -24.76 -18.19
C ALA A 258 -29.88 -23.60 -17.96
N THR A 259 -30.60 -23.57 -16.83
CA THR A 259 -31.49 -22.45 -16.49
C THR A 259 -30.67 -21.23 -16.07
N GLU A 260 -31.01 -20.07 -16.63
CA GLU A 260 -30.47 -18.78 -16.20
C GLU A 260 -31.09 -18.36 -14.86
N ILE A 261 -30.24 -18.06 -13.89
CA ILE A 261 -30.59 -17.52 -12.58
C ILE A 261 -30.11 -16.07 -12.56
N ARG A 262 -30.98 -15.15 -12.18
CA ARG A 262 -30.68 -13.72 -12.12
C ARG A 262 -30.95 -13.16 -10.73
N VAL A 263 -30.06 -12.32 -10.24
CA VAL A 263 -30.23 -11.57 -8.99
C VAL A 263 -31.10 -10.36 -9.26
N ARG A 264 -32.15 -10.19 -8.45
CA ARG A 264 -32.99 -9.00 -8.42
C ARG A 264 -33.20 -8.60 -6.96
N TYR A 265 -33.15 -7.32 -6.66
CA TYR A 265 -33.62 -6.84 -5.37
C TYR A 265 -35.14 -6.79 -5.35
N VAL A 266 -35.73 -7.30 -4.28
CA VAL A 266 -37.18 -7.26 -4.05
C VAL A 266 -37.42 -6.64 -2.68
N VAL A 267 -38.34 -5.68 -2.62
CA VAL A 267 -38.87 -5.14 -1.37
C VAL A 267 -40.18 -5.86 -1.08
N SER A 268 -40.26 -6.54 0.07
CA SER A 268 -41.47 -7.24 0.50
C SER A 268 -41.87 -6.84 1.91
N ALA A 269 -43.17 -6.68 2.16
CA ALA A 269 -43.69 -6.45 3.50
C ALA A 269 -43.51 -7.72 4.35
N VAL A 270 -42.85 -7.60 5.50
CA VAL A 270 -42.70 -8.69 6.46
C VAL A 270 -43.75 -8.48 7.56
N SER A 271 -44.77 -9.32 7.63
CA SER A 271 -45.69 -9.32 8.77
C SER A 271 -44.99 -9.86 10.01
N LYS A 272 -45.16 -9.20 11.16
CA LYS A 272 -44.68 -9.71 12.45
C LYS A 272 -45.26 -11.13 12.67
N PRO A 273 -44.45 -12.12 13.10
CA PRO A 273 -45.00 -13.41 13.48
C PRO A 273 -46.00 -13.22 14.63
N ALA A 274 -47.17 -13.85 14.50
CA ALA A 274 -48.21 -13.80 15.53
C ALA A 274 -47.69 -14.44 16.82
N GLU A 275 -47.81 -13.71 17.94
CA GLU A 275 -47.55 -14.25 19.27
C GLU A 275 -48.48 -15.44 19.52
N VAL A 276 -47.89 -16.63 19.67
CA VAL A 276 -48.62 -17.82 20.10
C VAL A 276 -49.02 -17.59 21.56
N LYS A 277 -50.29 -17.24 21.80
CA LYS A 277 -50.85 -17.31 23.16
C LYS A 277 -50.87 -18.77 23.58
N ALA A 278 -50.09 -19.11 24.60
CA ALA A 278 -50.19 -20.38 25.30
C ALA A 278 -51.62 -20.52 25.84
N LEU A 279 -52.27 -21.64 25.51
CA LEU A 279 -53.53 -22.05 26.11
C LEU A 279 -53.23 -22.50 27.56
N GLU A 280 -53.91 -21.88 28.52
CA GLU A 280 -53.98 -22.30 29.93
C GLU A 280 -54.72 -23.63 30.11
#